data_AF-A0A7S3HRB3-F1
#
_entry.id   AF-A0A7S3HRB3-F1
#
_cell.length_a   1.000
_cell.length_b   1.000
_cell.length_c   1.000
_cell.angle_alpha   90.00
_cell.angle_beta   90.00
_cell.angle_gamma   90.00
#
_symmetry.space_group_name_H-M   'P 1'
#
loop_
_entity.id
_entity.type
_entity.pdbx_description
1 polymer ?
#
loop_
_entity_poly.entity_id
_entity_poly.type
_entity_poly.pdbx_seq_one_letter_code
_entity_poly.pdbx_strand_id
1 'polypeptide(L)'
;MLKEYQYPIYLIVVIQVLSQITGGNVIRNYAPTIFENGGVSTTLSLVFNLIFGVVKTIFTFVSIYYIDETGRLKLLVYGIVMVGAGMLFLAITSLVSPSGDITNVPAFVVGCALVFAGFGVGYGPVPWVLSAEMFPTLIR
;
A
#
# COMPACT_ATOMS: atom_id res chain seq x y z
N MET A 1 -15.59 20.53 -23.90
CA MET A 1 -14.30 20.69 -23.20
C MET A 1 -14.36 20.16 -21.77
N LEU A 2 -14.68 20.92 -20.71
CA LEU A 2 -14.60 20.34 -19.33
C LEU A 2 -15.67 19.29 -19.00
N LYS A 3 -16.88 19.36 -19.60
CA LYS A 3 -17.96 18.38 -19.36
C LYS A 3 -17.59 16.95 -19.81
N GLU A 4 -16.79 16.81 -20.86
CA GLU A 4 -16.37 15.49 -21.37
C GLU A 4 -15.35 14.79 -20.46
N TYR A 5 -14.56 15.56 -19.69
CA TYR A 5 -13.54 15.01 -18.77
C TYR A 5 -14.03 14.84 -17.34
N GLN A 6 -15.32 15.12 -17.04
CA GLN A 6 -15.84 14.97 -15.68
C GLN A 6 -15.68 13.55 -15.16
N TYR A 7 -15.98 12.54 -15.98
CA TYR A 7 -15.88 11.14 -15.58
C TYR A 7 -14.43 10.70 -15.26
N PRO A 8 -13.43 10.93 -16.14
CA PRO A 8 -12.01 10.69 -15.81
C PRO A 8 -11.53 11.41 -14.54
N ILE A 9 -11.94 12.66 -14.34
CA ILE A 9 -11.61 13.44 -13.15
C ILE A 9 -12.17 12.77 -11.89
N TYR A 10 -13.46 12.44 -11.88
CA TYR A 10 -14.08 11.76 -10.74
C TYR A 10 -13.40 10.42 -10.44
N LEU A 11 -13.08 9.65 -11.47
CA LEU A 11 -12.44 8.34 -11.32
C LEU A 11 -11.03 8.45 -10.70
N ILE A 12 -10.19 9.38 -11.15
CA ILE A 12 -8.86 9.60 -10.56
C ILE A 12 -8.95 10.10 -9.13
N VAL A 13 -9.84 11.07 -8.87
CA VAL A 13 -10.03 11.61 -7.53
C VAL A 13 -10.43 10.49 -6.57
N VAL A 14 -11.38 9.63 -6.96
CA VAL A 14 -11.79 8.48 -6.15
C VAL A 14 -10.62 7.51 -5.93
N ILE A 15 -9.88 7.13 -6.97
CA ILE A 15 -8.73 6.22 -6.84
C ILE A 15 -7.66 6.80 -5.91
N GLN A 16 -7.35 8.09 -6.03
CA GLN A 16 -6.34 8.76 -5.21
C GLN A 16 -6.80 8.94 -3.76
N VAL A 17 -8.07 9.26 -3.53
CA VAL A 17 -8.61 9.35 -2.17
C VAL A 17 -8.62 7.98 -1.51
N LEU A 18 -9.07 6.94 -2.21
CA LEU A 18 -9.06 5.57 -1.70
C LEU A 18 -7.63 5.08 -1.42
N SER A 19 -6.65 5.43 -2.26
CA SER A 19 -5.25 5.05 -2.05
C SER A 19 -4.68 5.64 -0.75
N GLN A 20 -5.15 6.81 -0.30
CA GLN A 20 -4.70 7.41 0.96
C GLN A 20 -5.49 6.90 2.17
N ILE A 21 -6.81 6.71 2.03
CA ILE A 21 -7.68 6.24 3.13
C ILE A 21 -7.32 4.84 3.61
N THR A 22 -6.75 4.00 2.75
CA THR A 22 -6.24 2.66 3.13
C THR A 22 -5.15 2.70 4.22
N GLY A 23 -4.63 3.88 4.59
CA GLY A 23 -3.80 4.04 5.78
C GLY A 23 -2.32 3.75 5.55
N GLY A 24 -1.87 3.63 4.30
CA GLY A 24 -0.46 3.35 3.97
C GLY A 24 0.54 4.35 4.55
N ASN A 25 0.16 5.63 4.65
CA ASN A 25 1.01 6.65 5.28
C ASN A 25 1.05 6.52 6.80
N VAL A 26 -0.07 6.13 7.42
CA VAL A 26 -0.15 5.91 8.87
C VAL A 26 0.75 4.73 9.24
N ILE A 27 0.64 3.61 8.53
CA ILE A 27 1.49 2.43 8.77
C ILE A 27 2.96 2.80 8.58
N ARG A 28 3.32 3.57 7.54
CA ARG A 28 4.71 3.97 7.33
C ARG A 28 5.26 4.87 8.43
N ASN A 29 4.49 5.87 8.84
CA ASN A 29 4.96 6.87 9.79
C ASN A 29 4.99 6.34 11.22
N TYR A 30 4.07 5.42 11.55
CA TYR A 30 3.92 4.87 12.90
C TYR A 30 4.39 3.42 13.02
N ALA A 31 4.89 2.77 11.95
CA ALA A 31 5.40 1.40 12.02
C ALA A 31 6.38 1.21 13.19
N PRO A 32 7.46 2.02 13.34
CA PRO A 32 8.40 1.85 14.45
C PRO A 32 7.71 1.92 15.81
N THR A 33 6.83 2.92 16.00
CA THR A 33 6.06 3.12 17.23
C THR A 33 5.11 1.96 17.52
N ILE A 34 4.50 1.37 16.49
CA ILE A 34 3.61 0.20 16.65
C ILE A 34 4.41 -1.02 17.13
N PHE A 35 5.61 -1.25 16.58
CA PHE A 35 6.49 -2.33 17.06
C PHE A 35 7.01 -2.08 18.48
N GLU A 36 7.41 -0.85 18.79
CA GLU A 36 7.87 -0.46 20.13
C GLU A 36 6.80 -0.62 21.19
N ASN A 37 5.59 -0.14 20.93
CA ASN A 37 4.43 -0.33 21.81
C ASN A 37 4.09 -1.81 22.02
N GLY A 38 4.46 -2.65 21.05
CA GLY A 38 4.28 -4.08 21.07
C GLY A 38 5.38 -4.89 21.78
N GLY A 39 6.34 -4.22 22.42
CA GLY A 39 7.44 -4.84 23.15
C GLY A 39 8.69 -5.12 22.32
N VAL A 40 8.76 -4.65 21.07
CA VAL A 40 9.95 -4.81 20.21
C VAL A 40 10.95 -3.68 20.49
N SER A 41 12.24 -4.01 20.60
CA SER A 41 13.30 -3.02 20.80
C SER A 41 13.34 -1.99 19.66
N THR A 42 13.57 -0.71 19.97
CA THR A 42 13.69 0.39 18.99
C THR A 42 14.58 0.06 17.79
N THR A 43 15.77 -0.50 18.03
CA THR A 43 16.71 -0.87 16.95
C THR A 43 16.08 -1.86 15.97
N LEU A 44 15.39 -2.88 16.48
CA LEU A 44 14.73 -3.90 15.66
C LEU A 44 13.50 -3.33 14.93
N SER A 45 12.74 -2.44 15.57
CA SER A 45 11.61 -1.72 14.97
C SER A 45 12.03 -0.87 13.76
N LEU A 46 13.19 -0.20 13.86
CA LEU A 46 13.77 0.56 12.74
C LEU A 46 14.22 -0.36 11.60
N VAL A 47 14.83 -1.50 11.92
CA VAL A 47 15.24 -2.51 10.91
C VAL A 47 14.01 -3.05 10.16
N PHE A 48 12.91 -3.36 10.85
CA PHE A 48 11.68 -3.78 10.18
C PHE A 48 11.10 -2.68 9.28
N ASN A 49 11.09 -1.43 9.74
CA ASN A 49 10.63 -0.31 8.91
C ASN A 49 11.47 -0.16 7.64
N LEU A 50 12.79 -0.32 7.73
CA LEU A 50 13.68 -0.34 6.57
C LEU A 50 13.33 -1.51 5.62
N ILE A 51 13.14 -2.71 6.15
CA ILE A 51 12.77 -3.90 5.38
C ILE A 51 11.47 -3.66 4.61
N PHE A 52 10.44 -3.07 5.23
CA PHE A 52 9.19 -2.75 4.53
C PHE A 52 9.38 -1.75 3.39
N GLY A 53 10.27 -0.76 3.58
CA GLY A 53 10.68 0.14 2.51
C GLY A 53 11.33 -0.59 1.33
N VAL A 54 12.21 -1.54 1.62
CA VAL A 54 12.87 -2.39 0.60
C VAL A 54 11.86 -3.27 -0.12
N VAL A 55 10.97 -3.96 0.62
CA VAL A 55 9.90 -4.79 0.05
C VAL A 55 9.04 -3.97 -0.91
N LYS A 56 8.56 -2.81 -0.46
CA LYS A 56 7.78 -1.90 -1.31
C LYS A 56 8.55 -1.53 -2.58
N THR A 57 9.84 -1.21 -2.46
CA THR A 57 10.69 -0.81 -3.58
C THR A 57 10.84 -1.93 -4.61
N ILE A 58 11.10 -3.16 -4.16
CA ILE A 58 11.18 -4.34 -5.03
C ILE A 58 9.87 -4.55 -5.77
N PHE A 59 8.74 -4.55 -5.07
CA PHE A 59 7.43 -4.72 -5.69
C PHE A 59 7.05 -3.57 -6.62
N THR A 60 7.57 -2.36 -6.38
CA THR A 60 7.39 -1.23 -7.30
C THR A 60 8.12 -1.49 -8.62
N PHE A 61 9.36 -2.00 -8.58
CA PHE A 61 10.07 -2.40 -9.81
C PHE A 61 9.35 -3.52 -10.55
N VAL A 62 8.84 -4.52 -9.82
CA VAL A 62 8.00 -5.59 -10.41
C VAL A 62 6.79 -4.98 -11.11
N SER A 63 6.09 -4.04 -10.47
CA SER A 63 4.95 -3.36 -11.07
C SER A 63 5.31 -2.65 -12.36
N ILE A 64 6.39 -1.85 -12.34
CA ILE A 64 6.87 -1.12 -13.52
C ILE A 64 7.20 -2.07 -14.66
N TYR A 65 7.84 -3.21 -14.38
CA TYR A 65 8.18 -4.19 -15.41
C TYR A 65 6.94 -4.82 -16.06
N TYR A 66 5.92 -5.17 -15.26
CA TYR A 66 4.72 -5.85 -15.75
C TYR A 66 3.57 -4.91 -16.16
N ILE A 67 3.75 -3.58 -16.07
CA ILE A 67 2.67 -2.61 -16.26
C ILE A 67 2.09 -2.60 -17.67
N ASP A 68 2.93 -2.82 -18.68
CA ASP A 68 2.53 -2.79 -20.07
C ASP A 68 1.95 -4.13 -20.53
N GLU A 69 2.40 -5.25 -19.94
CA GLU A 69 1.90 -6.59 -20.29
C GLU A 69 0.58 -6.93 -19.58
N THR A 70 0.51 -6.68 -18.27
CA THR A 70 -0.64 -7.08 -17.43
C THR A 70 -1.78 -6.06 -17.53
N GLY A 71 -1.45 -4.81 -17.78
CA GLY A 71 -2.38 -3.69 -17.80
C GLY A 71 -2.61 -3.08 -16.42
N ARG A 72 -2.81 -1.75 -16.43
CA ARG A 72 -2.89 -0.89 -15.25
C ARG A 72 -4.01 -1.29 -14.30
N LEU A 73 -5.24 -1.51 -14.81
CA LEU A 73 -6.39 -1.85 -13.96
C LEU A 73 -6.19 -3.17 -13.19
N LYS A 74 -5.61 -4.20 -13.84
CA LYS A 74 -5.37 -5.49 -13.19
C LYS A 74 -4.32 -5.36 -12.08
N LEU A 75 -3.24 -4.63 -12.33
CA LEU A 75 -2.22 -4.34 -11.31
C LEU A 75 -2.78 -3.56 -10.13
N LEU A 76 -3.68 -2.60 -10.37
CA LEU A 76 -4.38 -1.89 -9.30
C LEU A 76 -5.20 -2.86 -8.45
N VAL A 77 -5.99 -3.74 -9.07
CA VAL A 77 -6.80 -4.74 -8.37
C VAL A 77 -5.93 -5.71 -7.57
N TYR A 78 -4.82 -6.20 -8.12
CA TYR A 78 -3.88 -7.05 -7.39
C TYR A 78 -3.33 -6.35 -6.15
N GLY A 79 -2.93 -5.08 -6.28
CA GLY A 79 -2.48 -4.27 -5.15
C GLY A 79 -3.57 -4.10 -4.08
N ILE A 80 -4.82 -3.82 -4.48
CA ILE A 80 -5.96 -3.70 -3.56
C ILE A 80 -6.19 -5.00 -2.79
N VAL A 81 -6.17 -6.15 -3.48
CA VAL A 81 -6.36 -7.46 -2.85
C VAL A 81 -5.24 -7.76 -1.86
N MET A 82 -3.99 -7.48 -2.20
CA MET A 82 -2.85 -7.68 -1.29
C MET A 82 -2.94 -6.78 -0.05
N VAL A 83 -3.30 -5.49 -0.22
CA VAL A 83 -3.51 -4.57 0.90
C VAL A 83 -4.67 -5.02 1.78
N GLY A 84 -5.80 -5.39 1.18
CA GLY A 84 -6.97 -5.90 1.90
C GLY A 84 -6.66 -7.18 2.69
N ALA A 85 -5.97 -8.14 2.07
CA ALA A 85 -5.53 -9.36 2.72
C ALA A 85 -4.55 -9.09 3.87
N GLY A 86 -3.58 -8.21 3.66
CA GLY A 86 -2.64 -7.80 4.71
C GLY A 86 -3.32 -7.12 5.89
N MET A 87 -4.29 -6.22 5.63
CA MET A 87 -5.07 -5.58 6.69
C MET A 87 -5.98 -6.54 7.45
N LEU A 88 -6.64 -7.47 6.75
CA LEU A 88 -7.43 -8.52 7.38
C LEU A 88 -6.55 -9.41 8.26
N PHE A 89 -5.36 -9.76 7.79
CA PHE A 89 -4.40 -10.55 8.56
C PHE A 89 -3.96 -9.80 9.83
N LEU A 90 -3.59 -8.53 9.70
CA LEU A 90 -3.23 -7.68 10.84
C LEU A 90 -4.39 -7.57 11.85
N ALA A 91 -5.62 -7.35 11.38
CA ALA A 91 -6.80 -7.29 12.23
C ALA A 91 -7.00 -8.60 13.01
N ILE A 92 -6.92 -9.76 12.34
CA ILE A 92 -7.03 -11.08 13.00
C ILE A 92 -5.92 -11.26 14.05
N THR A 93 -4.66 -10.93 13.71
CA THR A 93 -3.56 -11.06 14.68
C THR A 93 -3.73 -10.14 15.90
N SER A 94 -4.32 -8.96 15.71
CA SER A 94 -4.60 -8.03 16.82
C SER A 94 -5.71 -8.52 17.75
N LEU A 95 -6.68 -9.30 17.25
CA LEU A 95 -7.76 -9.88 18.06
C LEU A 95 -7.30 -11.07 18.91
N VAL A 96 -6.28 -11.81 18.46
CA VAL A 96 -5.76 -13.00 19.16
C VAL A 96 -4.80 -12.63 20.29
N SER A 97 -4.26 -11.40 20.30
CA SER A 97 -3.33 -10.90 21.31
C SER A 97 -3.83 -9.59 21.94
N PRO A 98 -4.87 -9.63 22.80
CA PRO A 98 -5.54 -8.43 23.32
C PRO A 98 -4.71 -7.61 24.32
N SER A 99 -3.62 -8.18 24.86
CA SER A 99 -2.81 -7.56 25.92
C SER A 99 -1.86 -6.47 25.42
N GLY A 100 -1.83 -6.17 24.12
CA GLY A 100 -0.88 -5.20 23.54
C GLY A 100 0.51 -5.76 23.30
N ASP A 101 0.81 -6.95 23.82
CA ASP A 101 2.02 -7.69 23.45
C ASP A 101 1.87 -8.25 22.03
N ILE A 102 2.82 -7.93 21.16
CA ILE A 102 2.95 -8.63 19.87
C ILE A 102 3.54 -10.02 20.17
N THR A 103 2.72 -10.90 20.74
CA THR A 103 3.09 -12.29 21.06
C THR A 103 3.48 -13.09 19.80
N ASN A 104 3.10 -12.61 18.61
CA ASN A 104 3.51 -13.19 17.33
C ASN A 104 4.07 -12.11 16.38
N VAL A 105 5.24 -11.55 16.74
CA VAL A 105 5.99 -10.58 15.92
C VAL A 105 6.12 -11.03 14.45
N PRO A 106 6.42 -12.31 14.14
CA PRO A 106 6.49 -12.78 12.76
C PRO A 106 5.19 -12.58 11.98
N ALA A 107 4.03 -12.87 12.58
CA ALA A 107 2.74 -12.69 11.91
C ALA A 107 2.47 -11.21 11.60
N PHE A 108 2.71 -10.32 12.56
CA PHE A 108 2.53 -8.88 12.34
C PHE A 108 3.45 -8.34 11.22
N VAL A 109 4.71 -8.78 11.18
CA VAL A 109 5.67 -8.44 10.13
C VAL A 109 5.18 -8.92 8.75
N VAL A 110 4.63 -10.13 8.65
CA VAL A 110 4.08 -10.66 7.38
C VAL A 110 2.88 -9.84 6.92
N GLY A 111 1.98 -9.48 7.83
CA GLY A 111 0.83 -8.62 7.52
C GLY A 111 1.25 -7.25 6.98
N CYS A 112 2.21 -6.59 7.65
CA CYS A 112 2.79 -5.35 7.17
C CYS A 112 3.46 -5.52 5.80
N ALA A 113 4.29 -6.56 5.62
CA ALA A 113 4.97 -6.81 4.36
C ALA A 113 3.98 -6.99 3.19
N LEU A 114 2.86 -7.69 3.39
CA LEU A 114 1.79 -7.82 2.39
C LEU A 114 1.15 -6.48 2.03
N VAL A 115 0.89 -5.62 3.03
CA VAL A 115 0.39 -4.27 2.79
C VAL A 115 1.40 -3.48 1.95
N PHE A 116 2.67 -3.42 2.36
CA PHE A 116 3.70 -2.68 1.62
C PHE A 116 3.97 -3.23 0.21
N ALA A 117 3.89 -4.55 0.04
CA ALA A 117 3.96 -5.20 -1.28
C ALA A 117 2.77 -4.79 -2.15
N GLY A 118 1.54 -4.84 -1.65
CA GLY A 118 0.35 -4.41 -2.36
C GLY A 118 0.38 -2.93 -2.74
N PHE A 119 0.91 -2.07 -1.86
CA PHE A 119 1.18 -0.67 -2.17
C PHE A 119 2.26 -0.51 -3.24
N GLY A 120 3.30 -1.36 -3.27
CA GLY A 120 4.30 -1.35 -4.33
C GLY A 120 3.73 -1.77 -5.68
N VAL A 121 2.90 -2.81 -5.71
CA VAL A 121 2.31 -3.34 -6.95
C VAL A 121 1.24 -2.44 -7.54
N GLY A 122 0.26 -2.01 -6.73
CA GLY A 122 -0.91 -1.28 -7.22
C GLY A 122 -0.80 0.22 -6.97
N TYR A 123 -1.09 0.65 -5.74
CA TYR A 123 -1.28 2.07 -5.40
C TYR A 123 -0.05 2.95 -5.60
N GLY A 124 1.14 2.36 -5.67
CA GLY A 124 2.41 3.07 -5.83
C GLY A 124 2.55 3.70 -7.20
N PRO A 125 2.64 2.92 -8.30
CA PRO A 125 2.82 3.46 -9.65
C PRO A 125 1.50 3.66 -10.41
N VAL A 126 0.50 2.80 -10.20
CA VAL A 126 -0.65 2.71 -11.11
C VAL A 126 -1.54 3.96 -11.11
N PRO A 127 -1.94 4.54 -9.95
CA PRO A 127 -2.75 5.76 -9.95
C PRO A 127 -2.10 6.94 -10.69
N TRP A 128 -0.78 7.06 -10.63
CA TRP A 128 -0.05 8.12 -11.33
C TRP A 128 -0.02 7.88 -12.84
N VAL A 129 0.24 6.64 -13.26
CA VAL A 129 0.21 6.28 -14.68
C VAL A 129 -1.19 6.47 -15.26
N LEU A 130 -2.23 6.00 -14.57
CA LEU A 130 -3.63 6.22 -14.97
C LEU A 130 -3.97 7.71 -15.08
N SER A 131 -3.47 8.53 -14.14
CA SER A 131 -3.69 9.99 -14.23
C SER A 131 -3.02 10.61 -15.45
N ALA A 132 -1.83 10.14 -15.83
CA ALA A 132 -1.13 10.63 -17.01
C ALA A 132 -1.75 10.13 -18.33
N GLU A 133 -2.39 8.97 -18.34
CA GLU A 133 -2.99 8.36 -19.53
C GLU A 133 -4.41 8.87 -19.83
N MET A 134 -5.18 9.23 -18.80
CA MET A 134 -6.58 9.63 -19.00
C MET A 134 -6.78 11.08 -19.42
N PHE A 135 -5.74 11.92 -19.34
CA PHE A 135 -5.82 13.33 -19.74
C PHE A 135 -4.97 13.61 -20.99
N PRO A 136 -5.51 14.34 -21.98
CA PRO A 136 -4.73 14.77 -23.13
C PRO A 136 -3.67 15.79 -22.71
N THR A 137 -2.59 15.89 -23.48
CA THR A 137 -1.42 16.73 -23.17
C THR A 137 -1.76 18.22 -22.93
N LEU A 138 -2.88 18.71 -23.45
CA LEU A 138 -3.33 20.09 -23.26
C LEU A 138 -3.88 20.37 -21.84
N ILE A 139 -4.29 19.33 -21.10
CA ILE A 139 -4.95 19.43 -19.79
C ILE A 139 -4.13 18.71 -18.69
N ARG A 140 -3.18 17.86 -19.09
CA ARG A 140 -2.24 17.17 -18.19
C ARG A 140 -1.27 18.15 -17.52
#